data_AF-A0A7I8MQD2-F1
#
_entry.id   AF-A0A7I8MQD2-F1
#
_cell.length_a   1.000
_cell.length_b   1.000
_cell.length_c   1.000
_cell.angle_alpha   90.00
_cell.angle_beta   90.00
_cell.angle_gamma   90.00
#
_symmetry.space_group_name_H-M   'P 1'
#
loop_
_entity.id
_entity.type
_entity.pdbx_description
1 polymer ?
#
loop_
_entity_poly.entity_id
_entity_poly.type
_entity_poly.pdbx_seq_one_letter_code
_entity_poly.pdbx_strand_id
1 'polypeptide(L)'
;MITTTAILSIIVFLCAFKFLGLERLGTEILASARSAAGVVRDPNLSDETREKELQRSSIDLFKSFFSILFRGVLCLVLSFVPIWLASLTGLAKMGDVIGFLSRWDVIIIATIIIGAGYVICVRRRPAPSSQPMVENYTFGDRLLHRIAFGAPSMQFVAADIEKSRFNGMYEGVTNPGPIFITSLPRAGTTLMLEVLHRFPNLATHTYRDMPFVMAPILWSRLSGSFKKNAELRERAHGDGMNIGYDSPEAFEEVLWRTFWPEKVHQDTHHAVGWG
;
A
#
# COMPACT_ATOMS: atom_id res chain seq x y z
N MET A 1 -37.57 5.71 -20.70
CA MET A 1 -37.79 6.18 -19.32
C MET A 1 -37.20 5.23 -18.28
N ILE A 2 -37.25 3.91 -18.48
CA ILE A 2 -36.60 2.93 -17.58
C ILE A 2 -35.09 3.19 -17.44
N THR A 3 -34.38 3.35 -18.57
CA THR A 3 -32.92 3.60 -18.61
C THR A 3 -32.53 4.90 -17.91
N THR A 4 -33.29 5.97 -18.12
CA THR A 4 -33.06 7.28 -17.48
C THR A 4 -33.23 7.21 -15.96
N THR A 5 -34.26 6.50 -15.49
CA THR A 5 -34.48 6.28 -14.05
C THR A 5 -33.37 5.42 -13.43
N ALA A 6 -32.91 4.39 -14.14
CA ALA A 6 -31.80 3.54 -13.71
C ALA A 6 -30.48 4.34 -13.59
N ILE A 7 -30.15 5.16 -14.60
CA ILE A 7 -28.98 6.04 -14.56
C ILE A 7 -29.07 7.04 -13.41
N LEU A 8 -30.24 7.64 -13.20
CA LEU A 8 -30.47 8.57 -12.09
C LEU A 8 -30.29 7.89 -10.73
N SER A 9 -30.78 6.65 -10.56
CA SER A 9 -30.57 5.84 -9.35
C SER A 9 -29.09 5.56 -9.11
N ILE A 10 -28.32 5.19 -10.14
CA ILE A 10 -26.86 5.01 -10.04
C ILE A 10 -26.16 6.32 -9.65
N ILE A 11 -26.55 7.45 -10.24
CA ILE A 11 -25.97 8.77 -9.88
C ILE A 11 -26.27 9.12 -8.42
N VAL A 12 -27.51 8.94 -7.97
CA VAL A 12 -27.91 9.18 -6.59
C VAL A 12 -27.14 8.28 -5.63
N PHE A 13 -26.94 6.99 -5.98
CA PHE A 13 -26.10 6.07 -5.22
C PHE A 13 -24.66 6.59 -5.11
N LEU A 14 -24.03 7.00 -6.21
CA LEU A 14 -22.65 7.52 -6.20
C LEU A 14 -22.52 8.81 -5.40
N CYS A 15 -23.49 9.73 -5.53
CA CYS A 15 -23.53 10.96 -4.75
C CYS A 15 -23.72 10.68 -3.26
N ALA A 16 -24.65 9.80 -2.90
CA ALA A 16 -24.88 9.37 -1.52
C ALA A 16 -23.63 8.69 -0.96
N PHE A 17 -23.01 7.76 -1.69
CA PHE A 17 -21.80 7.06 -1.29
C PHE A 17 -20.66 8.03 -0.94
N LYS A 18 -20.48 9.07 -1.75
CA LYS A 18 -19.48 10.12 -1.53
C LYS A 18 -19.87 11.05 -0.38
N PHE A 19 -21.11 11.50 -0.31
CA PHE A 19 -21.58 12.45 0.72
C PHE A 19 -21.61 11.84 2.12
N LEU A 20 -22.01 10.58 2.23
CA LEU A 20 -21.94 9.79 3.45
C LEU A 20 -20.50 9.42 3.84
N GLY A 21 -19.50 9.74 3.02
CA GLY A 21 -18.08 9.59 3.34
C GLY A 21 -17.67 8.14 3.55
N LEU A 22 -18.32 7.17 2.89
CA LEU A 22 -17.93 5.75 2.99
C LEU A 22 -16.49 5.54 2.53
N GLU A 23 -16.01 6.36 1.58
CA GLU A 23 -14.62 6.33 1.11
C GLU A 23 -13.62 6.64 2.24
N ARG A 24 -13.89 7.65 3.08
CA ARG A 24 -12.99 8.09 4.15
C ARG A 24 -13.02 7.12 5.32
N LEU A 25 -14.23 6.68 5.67
CA LEU A 25 -14.45 5.79 6.80
C LEU A 25 -13.79 4.42 6.56
N GLY A 26 -13.80 3.92 5.31
CA GLY A 26 -13.06 2.72 4.94
C GLY A 26 -11.54 2.87 5.15
N THR A 27 -10.95 4.00 4.78
CA THR A 27 -9.51 4.25 4.99
C THR A 27 -9.15 4.44 6.46
N GLU A 28 -10.01 5.09 7.25
CA GLU A 28 -9.82 5.30 8.69
C GLU A 28 -9.88 3.97 9.47
N ILE A 29 -10.82 3.08 9.13
CA ILE A 29 -10.89 1.74 9.73
C ILE A 29 -9.63 0.95 9.41
N LEU A 30 -9.17 0.98 8.16
CA LEU A 30 -7.98 0.23 7.78
C LEU A 30 -6.74 0.72 8.54
N ALA A 31 -6.62 2.03 8.75
CA ALA A 31 -5.56 2.62 9.57
C ALA A 31 -5.69 2.22 11.05
N SER A 32 -6.90 2.28 11.60
CA SER A 32 -7.18 1.91 13.00
C SER A 32 -6.93 0.42 13.27
N ALA A 33 -7.35 -0.47 12.35
CA ALA A 33 -7.07 -1.90 12.42
C ALA A 33 -5.56 -2.20 12.38
N ARG A 34 -4.81 -1.46 11.55
CA ARG A 34 -3.35 -1.59 11.48
C ARG A 34 -2.67 -1.09 12.76
N SER A 35 -3.16 0.01 13.35
CA SER A 35 -2.67 0.53 14.62
C SER A 35 -2.92 -0.46 15.76
N ALA A 36 -4.12 -1.05 15.84
CA ALA A 36 -4.44 -2.08 16.82
C ALA A 36 -3.53 -3.32 16.71
N ALA A 37 -3.23 -3.76 15.48
CA ALA A 37 -2.28 -4.84 15.24
C ALA A 37 -0.84 -4.48 15.67
N GLY A 38 -0.46 -3.21 15.58
CA GLY A 38 0.82 -2.69 16.07
C GLY A 38 0.93 -2.72 17.60
N VAL A 39 -0.11 -2.31 18.31
CA VAL A 39 -0.17 -2.31 19.79
C VAL A 39 0.00 -3.71 20.38
N VAL A 40 -0.63 -4.72 19.77
CA VAL A 40 -0.46 -6.13 20.17
C VAL A 40 1.00 -6.58 20.06
N ARG A 41 1.77 -5.95 19.18
CA ARG A 41 3.12 -6.36 18.80
C ARG A 41 4.22 -5.53 19.45
N ASP A 42 3.90 -4.45 20.16
CA ASP A 42 4.91 -3.64 20.84
C ASP A 42 5.39 -4.35 22.12
N PRO A 43 6.67 -4.80 22.16
CA PRO A 43 7.23 -5.45 23.34
C PRO A 43 7.53 -4.47 24.48
N ASN A 44 7.53 -3.15 24.21
CA ASN A 44 7.85 -2.12 25.19
C ASN A 44 6.60 -1.62 25.95
N LEU A 45 5.40 -1.99 25.52
CA LEU A 45 4.17 -1.64 26.22
C LEU A 45 3.97 -2.53 27.46
N SER A 46 3.73 -1.90 28.60
CA SER A 46 3.26 -2.61 29.80
C SER A 46 1.90 -3.26 29.54
N ASP A 47 1.62 -4.39 30.17
CA ASP A 47 0.40 -5.17 29.93
C ASP A 47 -0.88 -4.33 30.17
N GLU A 48 -0.90 -3.47 31.19
CA GLU A 48 -2.02 -2.55 31.44
C GLU A 48 -2.25 -1.52 30.31
N THR A 49 -1.16 -1.03 29.70
CA THR A 49 -1.25 -0.06 28.60
C THR A 49 -1.71 -0.75 27.32
N ARG A 50 -1.16 -1.94 27.04
CA ARG A 50 -1.55 -2.79 25.92
C ARG A 50 -3.04 -3.13 25.99
N GLU A 51 -3.56 -3.49 27.17
CA GLU A 51 -4.97 -3.81 27.38
C GLU A 51 -5.88 -2.60 27.10
N LYS A 52 -5.55 -1.42 27.65
CA LYS A 52 -6.33 -0.18 27.44
C LYS A 52 -6.37 0.24 25.97
N GLU A 53 -5.23 0.16 25.28
CA GLU A 53 -5.15 0.50 23.85
C GLU A 53 -5.90 -0.52 22.98
N LEU A 54 -5.78 -1.83 23.27
CA LEU A 54 -6.58 -2.87 22.63
C LEU A 54 -8.08 -2.66 22.81
N GLN A 55 -8.52 -2.33 24.03
CA GLN A 55 -9.92 -2.09 24.33
C GLN A 55 -10.44 -0.87 23.54
N ARG A 56 -9.67 0.21 23.52
CA ARG A 56 -10.01 1.43 22.77
C ARG A 56 -10.12 1.15 21.27
N SER A 57 -9.11 0.51 20.69
CA SER A 57 -9.12 0.13 19.27
C SER A 57 -10.28 -0.81 18.94
N SER A 58 -10.61 -1.76 19.82
CA SER A 58 -11.74 -2.67 19.63
C SER A 58 -13.07 -1.93 19.61
N ILE A 59 -13.27 -0.97 20.52
CA ILE A 59 -14.47 -0.11 20.55
C ILE A 59 -14.56 0.75 19.29
N ASP A 60 -13.44 1.32 18.84
CA ASP A 60 -13.42 2.17 17.65
C ASP A 60 -13.71 1.36 16.38
N LEU A 61 -13.15 0.16 16.24
CA LEU A 61 -13.48 -0.78 15.16
C LEU A 61 -14.96 -1.19 15.19
N PHE A 62 -15.50 -1.48 16.37
CA PHE A 62 -16.90 -1.84 16.55
C PHE A 62 -17.84 -0.70 16.15
N LYS A 63 -17.60 0.53 16.63
CA LYS A 63 -18.37 1.73 16.22
C LYS A 63 -18.30 1.95 14.71
N SER A 64 -17.12 1.77 14.14
CA SER A 64 -16.91 1.99 12.71
C SER A 64 -17.62 0.93 11.85
N PHE A 65 -17.70 -0.32 12.31
CA PHE A 65 -18.51 -1.37 11.67
C PHE A 65 -19.99 -0.96 11.58
N PHE A 66 -20.60 -0.53 12.70
CA PHE A 66 -21.98 -0.06 12.68
C PHE A 66 -22.16 1.20 11.83
N SER A 67 -21.15 2.08 11.80
CA SER A 67 -21.17 3.26 10.95
C SER A 67 -21.20 2.90 9.46
N ILE A 68 -20.34 1.97 9.01
CA ILE A 68 -20.36 1.45 7.63
C ILE A 68 -21.71 0.83 7.33
N LEU A 69 -22.19 -0.05 8.21
CA LEU A 69 -23.44 -0.78 7.99
C LEU A 69 -24.59 0.20 7.81
N PHE A 70 -24.75 1.15 8.73
CA PHE A 70 -25.83 2.14 8.68
C PHE A 70 -25.72 3.03 7.44
N ARG A 71 -24.53 3.56 7.14
CA ARG A 71 -24.32 4.43 5.96
C ARG A 71 -24.51 3.67 4.65
N GLY A 72 -24.11 2.40 4.60
CA GLY A 72 -24.31 1.52 3.46
C GLY A 72 -25.79 1.23 3.19
N VAL A 73 -26.54 0.88 4.24
CA VAL A 73 -28.00 0.73 4.15
C VAL A 73 -28.65 2.04 3.71
N LEU A 74 -28.27 3.18 4.31
CA LEU A 74 -28.82 4.47 3.93
C LEU A 74 -28.52 4.83 2.47
N CYS A 75 -27.31 4.53 1.99
CA CYS A 75 -26.92 4.74 0.59
C CYS A 75 -27.77 3.90 -0.37
N LEU A 76 -28.03 2.62 -0.02
CA LEU A 76 -28.91 1.75 -0.81
C LEU A 76 -30.36 2.28 -0.80
N VAL A 77 -30.88 2.66 0.36
CA VAL A 77 -32.24 3.22 0.48
C VAL A 77 -32.40 4.49 -0.34
N LEU A 78 -31.42 5.40 -0.29
CA LEU A 78 -31.42 6.62 -1.08
C LEU A 78 -31.38 6.34 -2.59
N SER A 79 -30.66 5.30 -3.02
CA SER A 79 -30.62 4.86 -4.42
C SER A 79 -32.00 4.42 -4.95
N PHE A 80 -32.90 3.96 -4.08
CA PHE A 80 -34.27 3.58 -4.47
C PHE A 80 -35.21 4.78 -4.66
N VAL A 81 -34.88 5.96 -4.14
CA VAL A 81 -35.75 7.15 -4.19
C VAL A 81 -36.15 7.52 -5.62
N PRO A 82 -35.24 7.58 -6.62
CA PRO A 82 -35.61 7.85 -8.01
C PRO A 82 -36.53 6.79 -8.61
N ILE A 83 -36.35 5.52 -8.24
CA ILE A 83 -37.17 4.40 -8.74
C ILE A 83 -38.59 4.53 -8.19
N TRP A 84 -38.72 4.81 -6.90
CA TRP A 84 -40.01 5.02 -6.24
C TRP A 84 -40.76 6.24 -6.79
N LEU A 85 -40.06 7.38 -6.96
CA LEU A 85 -40.62 8.59 -7.56
C LEU A 85 -41.09 8.36 -9.01
N ALA A 86 -40.34 7.61 -9.81
CA ALA A 86 -40.72 7.26 -11.17
C ALA A 86 -41.96 6.36 -11.21
N SER A 87 -42.16 5.52 -10.19
CA SER A 87 -43.35 4.68 -10.05
C SER A 87 -44.59 5.51 -9.68
N LEU A 88 -44.46 6.52 -8.82
CA LEU A 88 -45.57 7.40 -8.43
C LEU A 88 -46.05 8.30 -9.58
N THR A 89 -45.12 8.79 -10.38
CA THR A 89 -45.38 9.68 -11.52
C THR A 89 -45.83 8.92 -12.77
N GLY A 90 -45.90 7.59 -12.72
CA GLY A 90 -46.26 6.74 -13.87
C GLY A 90 -45.20 6.66 -14.97
N LEU A 91 -44.00 7.21 -14.73
CA LEU A 91 -42.92 7.29 -15.71
C LEU A 91 -42.25 5.94 -15.98
N ALA A 92 -42.16 5.08 -14.96
CA ALA A 92 -41.62 3.73 -15.08
C ALA A 92 -42.14 2.84 -13.95
N LYS A 93 -42.48 1.57 -14.26
CA LYS A 93 -42.80 0.59 -13.21
C LYS A 93 -41.54 0.16 -12.49
N MET A 94 -41.62 0.05 -11.17
CA MET A 94 -40.49 -0.36 -10.31
C MET A 94 -39.89 -1.71 -10.73
N GLY A 95 -40.74 -2.69 -11.08
CA GLY A 95 -40.28 -4.01 -11.53
C GLY A 95 -39.42 -3.97 -12.80
N ASP A 96 -39.78 -3.12 -13.77
CA ASP A 96 -39.05 -3.01 -15.04
C ASP A 96 -37.68 -2.35 -14.84
N VAL A 97 -37.59 -1.37 -13.95
CA VAL A 97 -36.33 -0.70 -13.61
C VAL A 97 -35.39 -1.62 -12.84
N ILE A 98 -35.90 -2.37 -11.86
CA ILE A 98 -35.12 -3.36 -11.11
C ILE A 98 -34.68 -4.50 -12.02
N GLY A 99 -35.57 -4.98 -12.89
CA GLY A 99 -35.26 -5.99 -13.89
C GLY A 99 -34.14 -5.54 -14.82
N PHE A 100 -34.18 -4.28 -15.27
CA PHE A 100 -33.10 -3.68 -16.07
C PHE A 100 -31.77 -3.59 -15.32
N LEU A 101 -31.77 -3.10 -14.07
CA LEU A 101 -30.57 -2.99 -13.23
C LEU A 101 -29.95 -4.36 -12.88
N SER A 102 -30.77 -5.41 -12.82
CA SER A 102 -30.33 -6.77 -12.48
C SER A 102 -29.71 -7.52 -13.66
N ARG A 103 -29.71 -6.95 -14.87
CA ARG A 103 -29.09 -7.58 -16.03
C ARG A 103 -27.57 -7.55 -15.91
N TRP A 104 -26.94 -8.69 -16.19
CA TRP A 104 -25.48 -8.84 -16.12
C TRP A 104 -24.72 -7.87 -17.02
N ASP A 105 -25.24 -7.58 -18.21
CA ASP A 105 -24.64 -6.61 -19.14
C ASP A 105 -24.63 -5.20 -18.56
N VAL A 106 -25.73 -4.77 -17.95
CA VAL A 106 -25.85 -3.46 -17.28
C VAL A 106 -24.89 -3.35 -16.11
N ILE A 107 -24.78 -4.38 -15.28
CA ILE A 107 -23.86 -4.41 -14.14
C ILE A 107 -22.40 -4.28 -14.61
N ILE A 108 -22.00 -5.04 -15.62
CA ILE A 108 -20.64 -5.00 -16.16
C ILE A 108 -20.33 -3.62 -16.75
N ILE A 109 -21.20 -3.09 -17.60
CA ILE A 109 -21.01 -1.79 -18.26
C ILE A 109 -20.93 -0.67 -17.21
N ALA A 110 -21.85 -0.65 -16.24
CA ALA A 110 -21.86 0.35 -15.18
C ALA A 110 -20.56 0.27 -14.34
N THR A 111 -20.11 -0.94 -13.99
CA THR A 111 -18.87 -1.14 -13.23
C THR A 111 -17.65 -0.63 -13.99
N ILE A 112 -17.55 -0.90 -15.29
CA ILE A 112 -16.45 -0.43 -16.14
C ILE A 112 -16.46 1.10 -16.23
N ILE A 113 -17.62 1.72 -16.47
CA ILE A 113 -17.75 3.19 -16.59
C ILE A 113 -17.37 3.87 -15.27
N ILE A 114 -17.91 3.38 -14.14
CA ILE A 114 -17.62 3.92 -12.82
C ILE A 114 -16.13 3.75 -12.49
N GLY A 115 -15.56 2.57 -12.76
CA GLY A 115 -14.14 2.28 -12.54
C GLY A 115 -13.21 3.14 -13.39
N ALA A 116 -13.50 3.29 -14.68
CA ALA A 116 -12.74 4.17 -15.58
C ALA A 116 -12.82 5.64 -15.13
N GLY A 117 -14.02 6.11 -14.76
CA GLY A 117 -14.23 7.44 -14.20
C GLY A 117 -13.42 7.66 -12.93
N TYR A 118 -13.40 6.69 -12.02
CA TYR A 118 -12.58 6.73 -10.81
C TYR A 118 -11.08 6.83 -11.13
N VAL A 119 -10.56 5.98 -12.03
CA VAL A 119 -9.14 5.98 -12.42
C VAL A 119 -8.74 7.32 -13.05
N ILE A 120 -9.55 7.87 -13.95
CA ILE A 120 -9.29 9.18 -14.57
C ILE A 120 -9.28 10.28 -13.49
N CYS A 121 -10.22 10.24 -12.55
CA CYS A 121 -10.30 11.22 -11.47
C CYS A 121 -9.09 11.14 -10.52
N VAL A 122 -8.61 9.93 -10.21
CA VAL A 122 -7.42 9.70 -9.37
C VAL A 122 -6.13 10.06 -10.12
N ARG A 123 -6.02 9.76 -11.42
CA ARG A 123 -4.85 10.12 -12.25
C ARG A 123 -4.67 11.63 -12.42
N ARG A 124 -5.74 12.42 -12.28
CA ARG A 124 -5.66 13.89 -12.28
C ARG A 124 -5.13 14.48 -10.97
N ARG A 125 -4.92 13.67 -9.92
CA ARG A 125 -4.17 14.13 -8.75
C ARG A 125 -2.68 14.10 -9.10
N PRO A 126 -1.95 15.22 -8.99
CA PRO A 126 -0.53 15.24 -9.31
C PRO A 126 0.18 14.21 -8.44
N ALA A 127 0.88 13.28 -9.08
CA ALA A 127 1.77 12.37 -8.38
C ALA A 127 2.93 13.20 -7.79
N PRO A 128 3.45 12.84 -6.59
CA PRO A 128 4.73 13.38 -6.15
C PRO A 128 5.76 13.04 -7.21
N SER A 129 6.54 14.04 -7.63
CA SER A 129 7.69 13.86 -8.50
C SER A 129 8.64 12.84 -7.87
N SER A 130 8.85 11.72 -8.56
CA SER A 130 9.87 10.73 -8.22
C SER A 130 10.91 10.68 -9.34
N GLN A 131 12.17 10.81 -8.93
CA GLN A 131 13.44 10.82 -9.65
C GLN A 131 13.51 9.96 -10.92
N PRO A 132 14.35 10.36 -11.90
CA PRO A 132 14.45 9.74 -13.22
C PRO A 132 15.35 8.49 -13.18
N MET A 133 14.94 7.48 -12.42
CA MET A 133 15.55 6.17 -12.46
C MET A 133 14.46 5.13 -12.27
N VAL A 134 13.78 4.76 -13.36
CA VAL A 134 13.52 3.39 -13.83
C VAL A 134 12.44 3.46 -14.90
N GLU A 135 12.86 3.42 -16.17
CA GLU A 135 12.00 3.56 -17.33
C GLU A 135 11.19 2.30 -17.71
N ASN A 136 11.11 1.27 -16.87
CA ASN A 136 10.48 -0.01 -17.22
C ASN A 136 9.62 -0.64 -16.10
N TYR A 137 8.82 0.17 -15.38
CA TYR A 137 7.82 -0.34 -14.43
C TYR A 137 6.44 -0.51 -15.09
N THR A 138 5.92 -1.75 -15.11
CA THR A 138 4.54 -2.03 -15.49
C THR A 138 3.58 -1.40 -14.45
N PHE A 139 2.32 -1.16 -14.81
CA PHE A 139 1.33 -0.57 -13.90
C PHE A 139 1.19 -1.35 -12.57
N GLY A 140 1.28 -2.67 -12.63
CA GLY A 140 1.30 -3.54 -11.45
C GLY A 140 2.50 -3.27 -10.54
N ASP A 141 3.69 -3.11 -11.12
CA ASP A 141 4.92 -2.85 -10.35
C ASP A 141 4.86 -1.49 -9.63
N ARG A 142 4.27 -0.46 -10.26
CA ARG A 142 4.02 0.84 -9.61
C ARG A 142 2.98 0.77 -8.49
N LEU A 143 1.94 -0.03 -8.66
CA LEU A 143 0.92 -0.26 -7.63
C LEU A 143 1.51 -1.03 -6.44
N LEU A 144 2.32 -2.07 -6.71
CA LEU A 144 3.06 -2.83 -5.71
C LEU A 144 4.03 -1.92 -4.95
N HIS A 145 4.80 -1.09 -5.64
CA HIS A 145 5.68 -0.11 -5.02
C HIS A 145 4.89 0.86 -4.12
N ARG A 146 3.76 1.39 -4.60
CA ARG A 146 2.90 2.27 -3.80
C ARG A 146 2.30 1.58 -2.58
N ILE A 147 1.95 0.30 -2.67
CA ILE A 147 1.40 -0.47 -1.55
C ILE A 147 2.50 -0.83 -0.54
N ALA A 148 3.69 -1.21 -1.01
CA ALA A 148 4.82 -1.62 -0.17
C ALA A 148 5.50 -0.43 0.53
N PHE A 149 5.56 0.75 -0.12
CA PHE A 149 6.14 1.97 0.46
C PHE A 149 5.11 2.95 1.04
N GLY A 150 3.84 2.84 0.66
CA GLY A 150 2.76 3.72 1.16
C GLY A 150 2.18 3.31 2.51
N ALA A 151 2.60 2.18 3.06
CA ALA A 151 2.19 1.73 4.39
C ALA A 151 3.29 0.89 5.06
N PRO A 152 4.07 1.45 6.01
CA PRO A 152 5.07 0.71 6.78
C PRO A 152 4.55 -0.61 7.36
N SER A 153 3.25 -0.66 7.70
CA SER A 153 2.54 -1.86 8.15
C SER A 153 2.62 -3.05 7.18
N MET A 154 2.71 -2.82 5.87
CA MET A 154 2.74 -3.93 4.90
C MET A 154 4.10 -4.62 4.84
N GLN A 155 5.19 -3.86 5.01
CA GLN A 155 6.54 -4.41 5.16
C GLN A 155 6.62 -5.31 6.40
N PHE A 156 5.99 -4.88 7.50
CA PHE A 156 5.93 -5.70 8.73
C PHE A 156 5.13 -6.98 8.54
N VAL A 157 3.95 -6.90 7.93
CA VAL A 157 3.14 -8.11 7.64
C VAL A 157 3.93 -9.08 6.77
N ALA A 158 4.63 -8.58 5.75
CA ALA A 158 5.51 -9.41 4.93
C ALA A 158 6.65 -10.03 5.75
N ALA A 159 7.29 -9.26 6.63
CA ALA A 159 8.38 -9.72 7.50
C ALA A 159 7.91 -10.80 8.49
N ASP A 160 6.69 -10.70 9.04
CA ASP A 160 6.15 -11.72 9.94
C ASP A 160 5.81 -13.02 9.21
N ILE A 161 5.23 -12.90 8.00
CA ILE A 161 4.98 -14.05 7.13
C ILE A 161 6.31 -14.73 6.81
N GLU A 162 7.34 -13.97 6.49
CA GLU A 162 8.69 -14.48 6.25
C GLU A 162 9.22 -15.20 7.48
N LYS A 163 9.24 -14.53 8.65
CA LYS A 163 9.73 -15.10 9.91
C LYS A 163 9.02 -16.41 10.27
N SER A 164 7.69 -16.45 10.16
CA SER A 164 6.90 -17.64 10.47
C SER A 164 7.17 -18.78 9.49
N ARG A 165 7.19 -18.48 8.19
CA ARG A 165 7.32 -19.49 7.13
C ARG A 165 8.74 -20.02 6.95
N PHE A 166 9.73 -19.20 7.27
CA PHE A 166 11.15 -19.48 7.03
C PHE A 166 11.97 -19.55 8.32
N ASN A 167 11.33 -19.69 9.49
CA ASN A 167 12.00 -19.75 10.79
C ASN A 167 13.19 -20.72 10.80
N GLY A 168 13.03 -21.90 10.19
CA GLY A 168 14.08 -22.93 10.11
C GLY A 168 15.32 -22.52 9.32
N MET A 169 15.27 -21.47 8.47
CA MET A 169 16.47 -20.95 7.79
C MET A 169 17.30 -20.02 8.68
N TYR A 170 16.72 -19.49 9.76
CA TYR A 170 17.43 -18.66 10.72
C TYR A 170 17.99 -19.48 11.89
N GLU A 171 17.59 -20.74 12.03
CA GLU A 171 18.12 -21.65 13.05
C GLU A 171 19.64 -21.82 12.87
N GLY A 172 20.40 -21.47 13.90
CA GLY A 172 21.86 -21.55 13.89
C GLY A 172 22.58 -20.34 13.27
N VAL A 173 21.85 -19.32 12.79
CA VAL A 173 22.47 -18.06 12.34
C VAL A 173 22.88 -17.23 13.56
N THR A 174 24.19 -17.11 13.78
CA THR A 174 24.74 -16.18 14.77
C THR A 174 24.80 -14.78 14.17
N ASN A 175 24.26 -13.78 14.87
CA ASN A 175 24.37 -12.37 14.47
C ASN A 175 25.52 -11.69 15.25
N PRO A 176 26.74 -11.57 14.67
CA PRO A 176 27.85 -10.89 15.32
C PRO A 176 27.68 -9.36 15.38
N GLY A 177 26.63 -8.81 14.75
CA GLY A 177 26.35 -7.38 14.67
C GLY A 177 26.54 -6.83 13.25
N PRO A 178 25.87 -5.70 12.92
CA PRO A 178 25.96 -5.06 11.62
C PRO A 178 27.29 -4.31 11.42
N ILE A 179 27.72 -4.21 10.17
CA ILE A 179 28.83 -3.34 9.75
C ILE A 179 28.22 -2.05 9.18
N PHE A 180 28.59 -0.90 9.76
CA PHE A 180 28.18 0.40 9.24
C PHE A 180 29.32 1.03 8.43
N ILE A 181 29.01 1.47 7.21
CA ILE A 181 29.92 2.23 6.36
C ILE A 181 29.48 3.70 6.42
N THR A 182 30.39 4.60 6.78
CA THR A 182 30.09 6.04 6.86
C THR A 182 31.18 6.86 6.18
N SER A 183 30.78 7.93 5.51
CA SER A 183 31.70 8.89 4.89
C SER A 183 30.97 10.18 4.50
N LEU A 184 31.72 11.14 3.97
CA LEU A 184 31.14 12.24 3.20
C LEU A 184 30.50 11.74 1.90
N PRO A 185 29.50 12.46 1.36
CA PRO A 185 28.96 12.17 0.03
C PRO A 185 30.08 12.09 -1.01
N ARG A 186 29.97 11.12 -1.92
CA ARG A 186 30.95 10.85 -3.00
C ARG A 186 32.35 10.43 -2.57
N ALA A 187 32.55 9.98 -1.32
CA ALA A 187 33.82 9.43 -0.86
C ALA A 187 33.99 7.91 -1.12
N GLY A 188 33.20 7.33 -2.05
CA GLY A 188 33.38 5.93 -2.49
C GLY A 188 32.70 4.85 -1.63
N THR A 189 31.68 5.19 -0.83
CA THR A 189 30.95 4.22 0.01
C THR A 189 30.27 3.12 -0.78
N THR A 190 29.73 3.42 -1.97
CA THR A 190 29.17 2.37 -2.84
C THR A 190 30.23 1.35 -3.24
N LEU A 191 31.44 1.78 -3.61
CA LEU A 191 32.51 0.85 -3.98
C LEU A 191 32.89 -0.05 -2.79
N MET A 192 32.99 0.53 -1.60
CA MET A 192 33.24 -0.25 -0.38
C MET A 192 32.11 -1.26 -0.11
N LEU A 193 30.85 -0.85 -0.26
CA LEU A 193 29.69 -1.72 -0.12
C LEU A 193 29.72 -2.87 -1.14
N GLU A 194 30.10 -2.60 -2.38
CA GLU A 194 30.22 -3.61 -3.43
C GLU A 194 31.33 -4.62 -3.13
N VAL A 195 32.48 -4.16 -2.61
CA VAL A 195 33.57 -5.04 -2.18
C VAL A 195 33.13 -5.92 -1.01
N LEU A 196 32.44 -5.35 -0.02
CA LEU A 196 31.95 -6.10 1.14
C LEU A 196 30.88 -7.13 0.76
N HIS A 197 30.01 -6.81 -0.20
CA HIS A 197 28.99 -7.73 -0.71
C HIS A 197 29.58 -9.02 -1.32
N ARG A 198 30.83 -9.01 -1.80
CA ARG A 198 31.47 -10.19 -2.40
C ARG A 198 31.88 -11.24 -1.38
N PHE A 199 31.91 -10.91 -0.08
CA PHE A 199 32.28 -11.88 0.95
C PHE A 199 31.08 -12.77 1.29
N PRO A 200 31.22 -14.11 1.24
CA PRO A 200 30.10 -15.04 1.43
C PRO A 200 29.49 -15.01 2.84
N ASN A 201 30.22 -14.46 3.82
CA ASN A 201 29.78 -14.36 5.20
C ASN A 201 29.13 -13.01 5.53
N LEU A 202 28.99 -12.11 4.54
CA LEU A 202 28.34 -10.81 4.71
C LEU A 202 27.05 -10.78 3.89
N ALA A 203 26.00 -10.30 4.54
CA ALA A 203 24.73 -10.01 3.89
C ALA A 203 24.62 -8.50 3.69
N THR A 204 24.18 -8.10 2.51
CA THR A 204 23.80 -6.71 2.22
C THR A 204 22.46 -6.72 1.51
N HIS A 205 21.74 -5.61 1.59
CA HIS A 205 20.56 -5.42 0.77
C HIS A 205 20.95 -5.19 -0.70
N THR A 206 20.09 -5.64 -1.60
CA THR A 206 20.21 -5.44 -3.04
C THR A 206 18.96 -4.82 -3.61
N TYR A 207 19.04 -4.23 -4.80
CA TYR A 207 17.87 -3.72 -5.51
C TYR A 207 16.75 -4.76 -5.70
N ARG A 208 17.09 -6.06 -5.73
CA ARG A 208 16.10 -7.14 -5.82
C ARG A 208 15.24 -7.27 -4.58
N ASP A 209 15.69 -6.79 -3.43
CA ASP A 209 14.91 -6.79 -2.21
C ASP A 209 13.76 -5.79 -2.29
N MET A 210 13.81 -4.84 -3.24
CA MET A 210 12.68 -3.96 -3.49
C MET A 210 11.51 -4.70 -4.15
N PRO A 211 10.27 -4.40 -3.72
CA PRO A 211 9.94 -3.33 -2.79
C PRO A 211 9.92 -3.76 -1.31
N PHE A 212 10.10 -5.04 -0.97
CA PHE A 212 9.99 -5.57 0.40
C PHE A 212 11.34 -5.80 1.09
N VAL A 213 12.03 -4.70 1.41
CA VAL A 213 13.37 -4.73 2.06
C VAL A 213 13.36 -5.49 3.39
N MET A 214 12.25 -5.47 4.15
CA MET A 214 12.14 -6.20 5.42
C MET A 214 11.77 -7.69 5.26
N ALA A 215 11.45 -8.14 4.05
CA ALA A 215 11.08 -9.52 3.77
C ALA A 215 11.68 -10.02 2.42
N PRO A 216 13.03 -10.01 2.29
CA PRO A 216 13.71 -10.30 1.03
C PRO A 216 13.56 -11.77 0.60
N ILE A 217 13.47 -12.71 1.53
CA ILE A 217 13.32 -14.13 1.23
C ILE A 217 11.91 -14.41 0.69
N LEU A 218 10.89 -13.89 1.36
CA LEU A 218 9.50 -14.01 0.92
C LEU A 218 9.34 -13.36 -0.45
N TRP A 219 9.91 -12.17 -0.66
CA TRP A 219 9.83 -11.48 -1.93
C TRP A 219 10.57 -12.21 -3.06
N SER A 220 11.77 -12.73 -2.81
CA SER A 220 12.51 -13.50 -3.82
C SER A 220 11.77 -14.76 -4.27
N ARG A 221 11.03 -15.41 -3.35
CA ARG A 221 10.17 -16.58 -3.65
C ARG A 221 8.94 -16.20 -4.47
N LEU A 222 8.32 -15.05 -4.18
CA LEU A 222 7.13 -14.57 -4.88
C LEU A 222 7.46 -14.00 -6.27
N SER A 223 8.59 -13.30 -6.38
CA SER A 223 9.04 -12.66 -7.62
C SER A 223 9.84 -13.60 -8.54
N GLY A 224 10.13 -14.82 -8.11
CA GLY A 224 10.96 -15.79 -8.85
C GLY A 224 10.51 -16.04 -10.29
N SER A 225 9.20 -16.04 -10.56
CA SER A 225 8.65 -16.22 -11.92
C SER A 225 8.73 -14.96 -12.80
N PHE A 226 8.96 -13.79 -12.20
CA PHE A 226 9.08 -12.48 -12.88
C PHE A 226 10.52 -11.97 -12.92
N LYS A 227 11.49 -12.85 -12.63
CA LYS A 227 12.90 -12.51 -12.53
C LYS A 227 13.44 -12.06 -13.88
N LYS A 228 13.52 -10.74 -14.10
CA LYS A 228 14.23 -10.16 -15.24
C LYS A 228 15.73 -10.37 -15.03
N ASN A 229 16.43 -10.85 -16.06
CA ASN A 229 17.89 -10.92 -16.05
C ASN A 229 18.44 -9.51 -15.82
N ALA A 230 19.45 -9.39 -14.95
CA ALA A 230 20.08 -8.13 -14.63
C ALA A 230 20.90 -7.65 -15.85
N GLU A 231 20.31 -6.81 -16.69
CA GLU A 231 21.09 -5.96 -17.58
C GLU A 231 21.85 -4.96 -16.71
N LEU A 232 23.17 -5.09 -16.68
CA LEU A 232 24.07 -4.12 -16.08
C LEU A 232 23.95 -2.81 -16.86
N ARG A 233 23.57 -1.73 -16.18
CA ARG A 233 23.52 -0.39 -16.75
C ARG A 233 24.35 0.56 -15.91
N GLU A 234 24.99 1.52 -16.56
CA GLU A 234 25.72 2.56 -15.86
C GLU A 234 24.77 3.33 -14.93
N ARG A 235 25.21 3.58 -13.69
CA ARG A 235 24.43 4.31 -12.70
C ARG A 235 24.15 5.73 -13.21
N ALA A 236 22.99 6.28 -12.85
CA ALA A 236 22.55 7.64 -13.24
C ALA A 236 23.50 8.78 -12.80
N HIS A 237 24.50 8.47 -11.96
CA HIS A 237 25.50 9.41 -11.48
C HIS A 237 26.70 9.56 -12.44
N GLY A 238 26.83 8.70 -13.47
CA GLY A 238 27.89 8.79 -14.48
C GLY A 238 29.31 8.57 -13.93
N ASP A 239 29.43 7.73 -12.90
CA ASP A 239 30.66 7.42 -12.18
C ASP A 239 31.39 6.18 -12.74
N GLY A 240 30.95 5.64 -13.88
CA GLY A 240 31.50 4.43 -14.50
C GLY A 240 31.15 3.12 -13.77
N MET A 241 30.32 3.18 -12.73
CA MET A 241 29.85 2.00 -12.00
C MET A 241 28.62 1.40 -12.70
N ASN A 242 28.70 0.11 -13.01
CA ASN A 242 27.58 -0.64 -13.58
C ASN A 242 26.73 -1.26 -12.46
N ILE A 243 25.44 -0.93 -12.44
CA ILE A 243 24.48 -1.46 -11.48
C ILE A 243 23.39 -2.28 -12.18
N GLY A 244 22.96 -3.34 -11.51
CA GLY A 244 21.83 -4.17 -11.91
C GLY A 244 20.95 -4.50 -10.70
N TYR A 245 19.93 -5.33 -10.91
CA TYR A 245 19.01 -5.73 -9.83
C TYR A 245 19.71 -6.49 -8.68
N ASP A 246 20.85 -7.13 -8.94
CA ASP A 246 21.65 -7.83 -7.94
C ASP A 246 22.70 -6.95 -7.25
N SER A 247 22.83 -5.68 -7.65
CA SER A 247 23.82 -4.79 -7.05
C SER A 247 23.40 -4.41 -5.63
N PRO A 248 24.37 -4.35 -4.68
CA PRO A 248 24.08 -3.95 -3.32
C PRO A 248 23.76 -2.46 -3.26
N GLU A 249 22.84 -2.09 -2.36
CA GLU A 249 22.40 -0.70 -2.21
C GLU A 249 22.11 -0.37 -0.74
N ALA A 250 22.27 0.91 -0.40
CA ALA A 250 22.03 1.43 0.93
C ALA A 250 20.52 1.62 1.18
N PHE A 251 19.88 0.64 1.81
CA PHE A 251 18.45 0.68 2.20
C PHE A 251 18.22 0.76 3.71
N GLU A 252 19.25 1.07 4.48
CA GLU A 252 19.17 1.20 5.94
C GLU A 252 18.21 2.31 6.40
N GLU A 253 18.01 3.36 5.60
CA GLU A 253 17.04 4.42 5.91
C GLU A 253 15.61 3.87 6.05
N VAL A 254 15.25 2.89 5.22
CA VAL A 254 13.93 2.24 5.30
C VAL A 254 13.77 1.54 6.65
N LEU A 255 14.81 0.86 7.13
CA LEU A 255 14.83 0.22 8.44
C LEU A 255 14.79 1.25 9.56
N TRP A 256 15.60 2.32 9.48
CA TRP A 256 15.66 3.35 10.52
C TRP A 256 14.36 4.11 10.68
N ARG A 257 13.73 4.53 9.58
CA ARG A 257 12.41 5.18 9.61
C ARG A 257 11.34 4.28 10.20
N THR A 258 11.53 2.97 10.09
CA THR A 258 10.57 1.97 10.54
C THR A 258 10.71 1.64 12.03
N PHE A 259 11.94 1.48 12.53
CA PHE A 259 12.21 1.09 13.93
C PHE A 259 12.53 2.26 14.86
N TRP A 260 13.01 3.40 14.33
CA TRP A 260 13.36 4.59 15.10
C TRP A 260 12.80 5.88 14.46
N PRO A 261 11.48 5.98 14.23
CA PRO A 261 10.87 7.12 13.56
C PRO A 261 11.20 8.47 14.25
N GLU A 262 11.27 8.48 15.58
CA GLU A 262 11.56 9.67 16.37
C GLU A 262 12.96 10.25 16.13
N LYS A 263 13.94 9.40 15.79
CA LYS A 263 15.33 9.82 15.55
C LYS A 263 15.56 10.34 14.14
N VAL A 264 14.74 9.91 13.18
CA VAL A 264 14.88 10.33 11.77
C VAL A 264 14.18 11.67 11.52
N HIS A 265 13.18 12.04 12.33
CA HIS A 265 12.40 13.28 12.14
C HIS A 265 13.00 14.55 12.77
N GLN A 266 14.07 14.47 13.57
CA GLN A 266 14.66 15.66 14.19
C GLN A 266 15.55 16.49 13.24
N ASP A 267 15.98 15.96 12.09
CA ASP A 267 16.96 16.62 11.20
C ASP A 267 16.42 17.06 9.82
N THR A 268 15.10 17.11 9.62
CA THR A 268 14.50 17.48 8.31
C THR A 268 14.63 18.95 7.91
N HIS A 269 15.50 19.75 8.54
CA HIS A 269 15.84 21.08 8.02
C HIS A 269 16.99 21.08 7.00
N HIS A 270 17.78 20.01 6.85
CA HIS A 270 18.90 20.00 5.89
C HIS A 270 19.13 18.72 5.09
N ALA A 271 18.36 17.64 5.30
CA ALA A 271 18.39 16.50 4.40
C ALA A 271 17.55 16.79 3.15
N VAL A 272 18.17 17.39 2.13
CA VAL A 272 17.64 17.42 0.77
C VAL A 272 17.42 15.97 0.36
N GLY A 273 16.15 15.57 0.28
CA GLY A 273 15.77 14.25 -0.19
C GLY A 273 16.39 14.01 -1.56
N TRP A 274 17.16 12.92 -1.66
CA TRP A 274 17.48 12.35 -2.94
C TRP A 274 16.20 11.67 -3.45
N GLY A 275 15.31 12.50 -4.02
CA GLY A 275 14.10 12.10 -4.73
C GLY A 275 13.99 12.75 -6.08
#